data_AF-A0A7S3RNE5-F1
#
_entry.id   AF-A0A7S3RNE5-F1
#
_cell.length_a   1.000
_cell.length_b   1.000
_cell.length_c   1.000
_cell.angle_alpha   90.00
_cell.angle_beta   90.00
_cell.angle_gamma   90.00
#
_symmetry.space_group_name_H-M   'P 1'
#
loop_
_entity.id
_entity.type
_entity.pdbx_description
1 polymer ?
#
loop_
_entity_poly.entity_id
_entity_poly.type
_entity_poly.pdbx_seq_one_letter_code
_entity_poly.pdbx_strand_id
1 'polypeptide(L)'
;FGLEYDLDVYNIVAVNDFNMGAMENKGLNIFNTSLTLARPDTATDGDYERIEGVIGHEYFHNWTGNRVTCRDWFQLTLKEGLTVFRDQEFSGDMGSPAVKRIEEVRV
;
A
#
# COMPACT_ATOMS: atom_id res chain seq x y z
N PHE A 1 -13.33 7.49 3.08
CA PHE A 1 -14.08 6.21 2.91
C PHE A 1 -14.89 5.76 4.13
N GLY A 2 -14.68 6.27 5.35
CA GLY A 2 -15.49 5.85 6.52
C GLY A 2 -15.25 4.39 6.94
N LEU A 3 -14.00 3.93 6.82
CA LEU A 3 -13.61 2.55 7.04
C LEU A 3 -12.63 2.49 8.22
N GLU A 4 -13.12 2.09 9.38
CA GLU A 4 -12.31 1.91 10.59
C GLU A 4 -11.56 0.58 10.55
N TYR A 5 -10.42 0.53 11.24
CA TYR A 5 -9.74 -0.74 11.48
C TYR A 5 -10.57 -1.63 12.41
N ASP A 6 -10.45 -2.95 12.25
CA ASP A 6 -11.37 -3.92 12.85
C ASP A 6 -10.70 -4.93 13.78
N LEU A 7 -9.44 -4.67 14.19
CA LEU A 7 -8.72 -5.43 15.21
C LEU A 7 -8.08 -4.49 16.24
N ASP A 8 -7.63 -5.05 17.36
CA ASP A 8 -7.00 -4.31 18.45
C ASP A 8 -5.54 -3.90 18.16
N VAL A 9 -4.87 -4.62 17.26
CA VAL A 9 -3.45 -4.45 16.96
C VAL A 9 -3.19 -4.52 15.47
N TYR A 10 -2.24 -3.71 15.00
CA TYR A 10 -1.75 -3.70 13.63
C TYR A 10 -0.24 -3.87 13.63
N ASN A 11 0.26 -4.99 13.13
CA ASN A 11 1.70 -5.27 13.08
C ASN A 11 2.24 -5.18 11.66
N ILE A 12 3.46 -4.67 11.53
CA ILE A 12 4.24 -4.67 10.29
C ILE A 12 5.58 -5.34 10.59
N VAL A 13 5.98 -6.28 9.75
CA VAL A 13 7.30 -6.93 9.79
C VAL A 13 8.07 -6.59 8.53
N ALA A 14 9.24 -5.99 8.70
CA ALA A 14 10.16 -5.71 7.59
C ALA A 14 11.14 -6.88 7.40
N VAL A 15 11.26 -7.37 6.17
CA VAL A 15 12.16 -8.47 5.79
C VAL A 15 12.99 -8.08 4.56
N ASN A 16 14.25 -8.52 4.50
CA ASN A 16 15.14 -8.21 3.37
C ASN A 16 14.81 -9.04 2.12
N ASP A 17 14.60 -10.34 2.31
CA ASP A 17 14.37 -11.28 1.21
C ASP A 17 12.87 -11.45 0.97
N PHE A 18 12.31 -10.65 0.05
CA PHE A 18 10.89 -10.69 -0.32
C PHE A 18 10.71 -10.46 -1.83
N ASN A 19 9.98 -11.36 -2.50
CA ASN A 19 9.78 -11.29 -3.95
C ASN A 19 8.89 -10.13 -4.39
N MET A 20 7.92 -9.77 -3.55
CA MET A 20 6.99 -8.66 -3.80
C MET A 20 7.42 -7.42 -3.03
N GLY A 21 6.66 -6.34 -3.16
CA GLY A 21 6.87 -5.14 -2.36
C GLY A 21 6.43 -5.34 -0.91
N ALA A 22 5.17 -5.72 -0.71
CA ALA A 22 4.60 -6.03 0.58
C ALA A 22 3.43 -7.03 0.42
N MET A 23 2.78 -7.38 1.53
CA MET A 23 1.68 -8.34 1.57
C MET A 23 0.73 -8.03 2.73
N GLU A 24 -0.57 -8.01 2.42
CA GLU A 24 -1.67 -7.54 3.26
C GLU A 24 -2.17 -8.56 4.31
N ASN A 25 -1.32 -9.44 4.83
CA ASN A 25 -1.77 -10.50 5.75
C ASN A 25 -2.48 -9.87 6.96
N LYS A 26 -3.74 -10.25 7.19
CA LYS A 26 -4.65 -9.59 8.15
C LYS A 26 -4.02 -9.41 9.55
N GLY A 27 -3.69 -8.16 9.88
CA GLY A 27 -3.13 -7.77 11.19
C GLY A 27 -1.64 -8.03 11.37
N LEU A 28 -0.96 -8.55 10.35
CA LEU A 28 0.49 -8.83 10.34
C LEU A 28 1.05 -8.67 8.92
N ASN A 29 1.07 -7.44 8.42
CA ASN A 29 1.59 -7.20 7.09
C ASN A 29 3.10 -7.45 7.04
N ILE A 30 3.58 -7.97 5.92
CA ILE A 30 5.01 -8.27 5.71
C ILE A 30 5.49 -7.38 4.56
N PHE A 31 6.55 -6.62 4.78
CA PHE A 31 7.08 -5.66 3.82
C PHE A 31 8.54 -5.97 3.49
N ASN A 32 8.91 -5.72 2.24
CA ASN A 32 10.31 -5.58 1.86
C ASN A 32 10.92 -4.37 2.59
N THR A 33 12.16 -4.48 3.07
CA THR A 33 12.86 -3.37 3.76
C THR A 33 12.99 -2.11 2.91
N SER A 34 13.09 -2.24 1.58
CA SER A 34 13.09 -1.10 0.64
C SER A 34 11.78 -0.29 0.64
N LEU A 35 10.70 -0.84 1.21
CA LEU A 35 9.38 -0.22 1.31
C LEU A 35 8.98 0.05 2.77
N THR A 36 9.95 0.09 3.68
CA THR A 36 9.71 0.40 5.11
C THR A 36 10.80 1.22 5.76
N LEU A 37 12.08 0.96 5.48
CA LEU A 37 13.20 1.62 6.15
C LEU A 37 13.59 2.89 5.40
N ALA A 38 13.45 4.06 6.03
CA ALA A 38 13.87 5.34 5.48
C ALA A 38 14.61 6.19 6.51
N ARG A 39 15.69 6.83 6.04
CA ARG A 39 16.42 7.89 6.75
C ARG A 39 16.91 8.92 5.74
N PRO A 40 17.06 10.20 6.10
CA PRO A 40 17.42 11.26 5.15
C PRO A 40 18.78 11.07 4.46
N ASP A 41 19.68 10.29 5.06
CA ASP A 41 21.01 9.98 4.50
C ASP A 41 21.01 8.78 3.54
N THR A 42 19.91 8.01 3.48
CA THR A 42 19.84 6.75 2.70
C THR A 42 18.62 6.63 1.78
N ALA A 43 17.59 7.45 1.96
CA ALA A 43 16.35 7.40 1.19
C ALA A 43 16.10 8.74 0.49
N THR A 44 15.75 8.68 -0.79
CA THR A 44 15.34 9.83 -1.60
C THR A 44 13.90 10.23 -1.29
N ASP A 45 13.47 11.42 -1.70
CA ASP A 45 12.07 11.85 -1.55
C ASP A 45 11.10 10.85 -2.23
N GLY A 46 11.48 10.33 -3.40
CA GLY A 46 10.70 9.28 -4.08
C GLY A 46 10.63 7.96 -3.31
N ASP A 47 11.65 7.62 -2.51
CA ASP A 47 11.57 6.46 -1.62
C ASP A 47 10.58 6.71 -0.48
N TYR A 48 10.58 7.91 0.12
CA TYR A 48 9.61 8.28 1.15
C TYR A 48 8.17 8.25 0.62
N GLU A 49 7.92 8.82 -0.56
CA GLU A 49 6.61 8.82 -1.21
C GLU A 49 6.15 7.39 -1.55
N ARG A 50 7.07 6.54 -2.03
CA ARG A 50 6.76 5.14 -2.33
C ARG A 50 6.46 4.33 -1.07
N ILE A 51 7.18 4.57 0.03
CA ILE A 51 6.90 3.94 1.34
C ILE A 51 5.53 4.37 1.84
N GLU A 52 5.19 5.66 1.77
CA GLU A 52 3.86 6.15 2.13
C GLU A 52 2.76 5.45 1.32
N GLY A 53 2.91 5.44 0.00
CA GLY A 53 1.93 4.82 -0.92
C GLY A 53 1.72 3.34 -0.62
N VAL A 54 2.80 2.55 -0.49
CA VAL A 54 2.69 1.10 -0.25
C VAL A 54 2.19 0.80 1.17
N ILE A 55 2.61 1.53 2.20
CA ILE A 55 2.02 1.35 3.55
C ILE A 55 0.51 1.61 3.53
N GLY A 56 0.08 2.68 2.84
CA GLY A 56 -1.33 2.95 2.60
C GLY A 56 -2.03 1.80 1.87
N HIS A 57 -1.47 1.35 0.74
CA HIS A 57 -1.98 0.25 -0.07
C HIS A 57 -2.30 -1.00 0.76
N GLU A 58 -1.31 -1.51 1.50
CA GLU A 58 -1.50 -2.74 2.28
C GLU A 58 -2.47 -2.55 3.45
N TYR A 59 -2.56 -1.35 4.02
CA TYR A 59 -3.58 -1.03 5.02
C TYR A 59 -4.98 -0.98 4.40
N PHE A 60 -5.11 -0.42 3.20
CA PHE A 60 -6.39 -0.31 2.50
C PHE A 60 -6.96 -1.67 2.09
N HIS A 61 -6.10 -2.64 1.77
CA HIS A 61 -6.49 -4.03 1.58
C HIS A 61 -7.22 -4.64 2.79
N ASN A 62 -7.08 -4.10 4.01
CA ASN A 62 -7.86 -4.53 5.18
C ASN A 62 -9.37 -4.59 4.89
N TRP A 63 -9.86 -3.67 4.07
CA TRP A 63 -11.25 -3.64 3.60
C TRP A 63 -11.39 -4.20 2.18
N THR A 64 -10.57 -3.72 1.24
CA THR A 64 -10.66 -4.05 -0.20
C THR A 64 -9.69 -5.16 -0.58
N GLY A 65 -9.87 -6.35 0.03
CA GLY A 65 -9.02 -7.52 -0.20
C GLY A 65 -9.17 -8.58 0.89
N ASN A 66 -9.25 -8.12 2.15
CA ASN A 66 -9.37 -8.98 3.33
C ASN A 66 -10.83 -9.15 3.77
N ARG A 67 -11.50 -8.06 4.19
CA ARG A 67 -12.91 -8.13 4.65
C ARG A 67 -13.88 -8.49 3.53
N VAL A 68 -13.65 -7.95 2.33
CA VAL A 68 -14.27 -8.40 1.09
C VAL A 68 -13.16 -8.91 0.21
N THR A 69 -13.20 -10.21 -0.11
CA THR A 69 -12.12 -10.90 -0.82
C THR A 69 -12.59 -11.48 -2.15
N CYS A 70 -11.63 -11.93 -2.96
CA CYS A 70 -11.88 -12.51 -4.28
C CYS A 70 -12.50 -13.91 -4.16
N ARG A 71 -13.56 -14.17 -4.93
CA ARG A 71 -14.15 -15.52 -5.05
C ARG A 71 -13.17 -16.51 -5.66
N ASP A 72 -12.40 -16.04 -6.65
CA ASP A 72 -11.37 -16.78 -7.37
C ASP A 72 -10.30 -15.81 -7.90
N TRP A 73 -9.15 -16.36 -8.29
CA TRP A 73 -7.99 -15.55 -8.70
C TRP A 73 -8.18 -14.79 -10.01
N PHE A 74 -9.16 -15.13 -10.86
CA PHE A 74 -9.47 -14.31 -12.03
C PHE A 74 -10.03 -12.94 -11.64
N GLN A 75 -10.53 -12.81 -10.41
CA GLN A 75 -11.01 -11.55 -9.86
C GLN A 75 -9.90 -10.73 -9.21
N LEU A 76 -8.61 -11.02 -9.41
CA LEU A 76 -7.51 -10.32 -8.72
C LEU A 76 -7.65 -8.78 -8.79
N THR A 77 -8.04 -8.24 -9.95
CA THR A 77 -8.25 -6.79 -10.13
C THR A 77 -9.36 -6.19 -9.25
N LEU A 78 -10.30 -7.01 -8.74
CA LEU A 78 -11.31 -6.56 -7.77
C LEU A 78 -10.64 -5.95 -6.53
N LYS A 79 -9.64 -6.64 -5.98
CA LYS A 79 -8.91 -6.14 -4.80
C LYS A 79 -7.75 -5.24 -5.21
N GLU A 80 -6.98 -5.63 -6.23
CA GLU A 80 -5.79 -4.89 -6.64
C GLU A 80 -6.15 -3.55 -7.27
N GLY A 81 -6.98 -3.54 -8.31
CA GLY A 81 -7.33 -2.31 -9.02
C GLY A 81 -8.03 -1.29 -8.11
N LEU A 82 -8.92 -1.77 -7.22
CA LEU A 82 -9.59 -0.89 -6.26
C LEU A 82 -8.62 -0.38 -5.18
N THR A 83 -7.68 -1.20 -4.71
CA THR A 83 -6.73 -0.78 -3.67
C THR A 83 -5.65 0.13 -4.23
N VAL A 84 -5.18 -0.10 -5.48
CA VAL A 84 -4.34 0.83 -6.23
C VAL A 84 -5.02 2.19 -6.36
N PHE A 85 -6.29 2.22 -6.79
CA PHE A 85 -7.03 3.48 -6.85
C PHE A 85 -7.08 4.19 -5.48
N ARG A 86 -7.27 3.44 -4.39
CA ARG A 86 -7.31 4.01 -3.03
C ARG A 86 -5.96 4.58 -2.59
N ASP A 87 -4.84 3.95 -2.93
CA ASP A 87 -3.51 4.51 -2.64
C ASP A 87 -3.18 5.73 -3.50
N GLN A 88 -3.63 5.77 -4.75
CA GLN A 88 -3.45 6.92 -5.62
C GLN A 88 -4.19 8.15 -5.09
N GLU A 89 -5.44 7.98 -4.66
CA GLU A 89 -6.22 9.05 -4.01
C GLU A 89 -5.55 9.49 -2.70
N PHE A 90 -5.07 8.54 -1.90
CA PHE A 90 -4.38 8.83 -0.64
C PHE A 90 -3.08 9.63 -0.85
N SER A 91 -2.18 9.18 -1.72
CA SER A 91 -0.94 9.92 -2.01
C SER A 91 -1.21 11.26 -2.69
N GLY A 92 -2.28 11.37 -3.49
CA GLY A 92 -2.74 12.65 -4.02
C GLY A 92 -3.13 13.63 -2.92
N ASP A 93 -3.92 13.18 -1.94
CA ASP A 93 -4.36 13.99 -0.80
C ASP A 93 -3.22 14.36 0.16
N MET A 94 -2.24 13.46 0.35
CA MET A 94 -1.08 13.69 1.22
C MET A 94 -0.02 14.60 0.59
N GLY A 95 0.10 14.57 -0.74
CA GLY A 95 1.08 15.32 -1.49
C GLY A 95 0.45 16.24 -2.53
N SER A 96 0.65 15.91 -3.81
CA SER A 96 0.17 16.70 -4.94
C SER A 96 -0.68 15.84 -5.88
N PRO A 97 -2.00 16.08 -5.97
CA PRO A 97 -2.88 15.29 -6.85
C PRO A 97 -2.45 15.35 -8.32
N ALA A 98 -1.97 16.50 -8.77
CA ALA A 98 -1.52 16.68 -10.15
C ALA A 98 -0.23 15.91 -10.45
N VAL A 99 0.74 15.93 -9.54
CA VAL A 99 1.99 15.19 -9.70
C VAL A 99 1.71 13.69 -9.67
N LYS A 100 0.98 13.21 -8.65
CA LYS A 100 0.60 11.81 -8.53
C LYS A 100 -0.10 11.33 -9.79
N ARG A 101 -1.07 12.08 -10.31
CA ARG A 101 -1.77 11.70 -11.54
C ARG A 101 -0.85 11.65 -12.77
N ILE A 102 0.10 12.58 -12.89
CA ILE A 102 1.08 12.59 -14.00
C ILE A 102 1.96 11.33 -13.94
N GLU A 103 2.44 10.95 -12.76
CA GLU A 103 3.29 9.78 -12.57
C GLU A 103 2.58 8.48 -12.96
N GLU A 104 1.32 8.31 -12.56
CA GLU A 104 0.51 7.11 -12.85
C GLU A 104 0.14 6.94 -14.34
N VAL A 105 0.30 7.97 -15.18
CA VAL A 105 0.01 7.90 -16.63
C VAL A 105 1.29 7.82 -17.47
N ARG A 106 2.44 8.18 -16.90
CA ARG A 106 3.71 8.27 -17.64
C ARG A 106 4.32 6.92 -17.99
N VAL A 107 3.77 5.81 -17.50
CA VAL A 107 4.27 4.45 -17.70
C VAL A 107 3.54 3.75 -18.84
#